data_AF-A0A965MYM8-F1
#
_entry.id   AF-A0A965MYM8-F1
#
_cell.length_a   1.000
_cell.length_b   1.000
_cell.length_c   1.000
_cell.angle_alpha   90.00
_cell.angle_beta   90.00
_cell.angle_gamma   90.00
#
_symmetry.space_group_name_H-M   'P 1'
#
loop_
_entity.id
_entity.type
_entity.pdbx_description
1 polymer ?
#
loop_
_entity_poly.entity_id
_entity_poly.type
_entity_poly.pdbx_seq_one_letter_code
_entity_poly.pdbx_strand_id
1 'polypeptide(L)'
;MNYLFSRFGGHMMRIGHGKASNENLPMDQSLDNLLDHFTEEVYPNCFVLSSYDMLPAFMGASEKRPNGLVKLGTLQHLFTDMFLQNDITVSTDIYISTHEYNNVFALHIKTYGESMGEVMDDYKPTFDYVQTTFFRDANSDERCSLSENPKLSALMLYVLFYKMEIYHTKFLFEPSSSDPGNCLEPSFISSLATFYEDINDSDELQQKLLKTFPSLFENNAAI
;
A
#
# COMPACT_ATOMS: atom_id res chain seq x y z
N MET A 1 10.83 -24.59 0.36
CA MET A 1 11.93 -23.61 0.25
C MET A 1 11.26 -22.28 0.29
N ASN A 2 11.28 -21.68 1.48
CA ASN A 2 10.25 -20.77 1.95
C ASN A 2 10.67 -19.32 1.62
N TYR A 3 9.72 -18.40 1.40
CA TYR A 3 9.93 -17.03 0.87
C TYR A 3 9.72 -15.90 1.91
N LEU A 4 10.78 -15.18 2.38
CA LEU A 4 10.64 -13.95 3.17
C LEU A 4 10.64 -12.79 2.19
N PHE A 5 9.48 -12.17 2.06
CA PHE A 5 9.37 -10.85 1.49
C PHE A 5 9.82 -9.88 2.58
N SER A 6 10.77 -9.00 2.26
CA SER A 6 10.99 -7.84 3.11
C SER A 6 9.65 -7.12 3.27
N ARG A 7 9.28 -6.84 4.52
CA ARG A 7 8.06 -6.10 4.90
C ARG A 7 7.95 -4.73 4.21
N PHE A 8 9.02 -4.29 3.55
CA PHE A 8 9.19 -2.92 3.08
C PHE A 8 9.65 -2.78 1.61
N GLY A 9 9.25 -3.70 0.72
CA GLY A 9 9.51 -3.53 -0.73
C GLY A 9 10.94 -3.85 -1.15
N GLY A 10 11.41 -5.02 -0.69
CA GLY A 10 12.64 -5.64 -1.18
C GLY A 10 12.33 -7.03 -1.70
N HIS A 11 11.76 -7.13 -2.90
CA HIS A 11 11.50 -8.43 -3.54
C HIS A 11 12.77 -9.17 -4.02
N MET A 12 13.96 -8.68 -3.65
CA MET A 12 15.25 -9.19 -4.13
C MET A 12 15.82 -10.37 -3.30
N MET A 13 15.28 -10.69 -2.12
CA MET A 13 15.68 -11.86 -1.32
C MET A 13 14.55 -12.88 -1.16
N ARG A 14 14.87 -14.17 -1.30
CA ARG A 14 13.96 -15.34 -1.14
C ARG A 14 14.54 -16.34 -0.13
N ILE A 15 14.21 -16.23 1.16
CA ILE A 15 14.60 -17.18 2.23
C ILE A 15 13.51 -17.25 3.33
N GLY A 16 13.05 -18.40 3.85
CA GLY A 16 12.13 -18.55 5.04
C GLY A 16 10.63 -18.17 4.85
N HIS A 17 9.64 -18.61 5.64
CA HIS A 17 8.21 -18.22 5.44
C HIS A 17 7.92 -16.80 5.97
N GLY A 18 7.72 -15.82 5.07
CA GLY A 18 7.15 -14.50 5.37
C GLY A 18 5.68 -14.41 4.93
N LYS A 19 4.94 -13.40 5.43
CA LYS A 19 3.48 -13.25 5.29
C LYS A 19 2.91 -13.30 3.86
N ALA A 20 3.73 -13.13 2.82
CA ALA A 20 3.33 -13.37 1.45
C ALA A 20 3.62 -14.82 1.05
N SER A 21 2.60 -15.67 1.12
CA SER A 21 2.71 -17.05 0.66
C SER A 21 2.27 -17.14 -0.81
N ASN A 22 3.03 -17.86 -1.64
CA ASN A 22 2.52 -18.40 -2.90
C ASN A 22 1.57 -19.59 -2.65
N GLU A 23 1.15 -19.80 -1.40
CA GLU A 23 0.35 -20.93 -0.96
C GLU A 23 -1.12 -20.51 -1.02
N ASN A 24 -1.99 -21.43 -1.46
CA ASN A 24 -3.43 -21.22 -1.60
C ASN A 24 -3.86 -20.14 -2.60
N LEU A 25 -2.98 -19.71 -3.52
CA LEU A 25 -3.40 -18.94 -4.69
C LEU A 25 -4.39 -19.76 -5.54
N PRO A 26 -5.51 -19.18 -5.99
CA PRO A 26 -6.41 -19.85 -6.92
C PRO A 26 -5.67 -20.17 -8.24
N MET A 27 -6.15 -21.19 -8.96
CA MET A 27 -5.64 -21.47 -10.31
C MET A 27 -5.93 -20.31 -11.26
N ASP A 28 -7.11 -19.71 -11.15
CA ASP A 28 -7.47 -18.50 -11.85
C ASP A 28 -7.04 -17.28 -11.02
N GLN A 29 -6.00 -16.60 -11.47
CA GLN A 29 -5.50 -15.37 -10.84
C GLN A 29 -5.82 -14.13 -11.68
N SER A 30 -6.87 -14.21 -12.51
CA SER A 30 -7.43 -13.02 -13.15
C SER A 30 -7.82 -11.99 -12.09
N LEU A 31 -7.73 -10.71 -12.47
CA LEU A 31 -8.10 -9.61 -11.59
C LEU A 31 -9.54 -9.79 -11.09
N ASP A 32 -10.48 -10.07 -11.99
CA ASP A 32 -11.90 -10.29 -11.66
C ASP A 32 -12.10 -11.38 -10.60
N ASN A 33 -11.53 -12.57 -10.81
CA ASN A 33 -11.67 -13.68 -9.86
C ASN A 33 -11.11 -13.32 -8.47
N LEU A 34 -9.99 -12.60 -8.43
CA LEU A 34 -9.37 -12.18 -7.19
C LEU A 34 -10.18 -11.08 -6.48
N LEU A 35 -10.72 -10.12 -7.23
CA LEU A 35 -11.57 -9.06 -6.68
C LEU A 35 -12.87 -9.62 -6.10
N ASP A 36 -13.47 -10.62 -6.74
CA ASP A 36 -14.76 -11.18 -6.32
C ASP A 36 -14.66 -12.15 -5.14
N HIS A 37 -13.52 -12.82 -4.96
CA HIS A 37 -13.43 -13.95 -4.03
C HIS A 37 -12.29 -13.89 -3.01
N PHE A 38 -11.27 -13.05 -3.24
CA PHE A 38 -10.04 -13.07 -2.44
C PHE A 38 -9.63 -11.70 -1.90
N THR A 39 -10.51 -10.70 -1.98
CA THR A 39 -10.31 -9.40 -1.35
C THR A 39 -10.90 -9.35 0.06
N GLU A 40 -10.31 -8.49 0.87
CA GLU A 40 -10.79 -8.14 2.21
C GLU A 40 -11.55 -6.81 2.17
N GLU A 41 -12.76 -6.76 2.73
CA GLU A 41 -13.49 -5.50 2.87
C GLU A 41 -12.99 -4.70 4.07
N VAL A 42 -12.13 -3.71 3.83
CA VAL A 42 -11.48 -2.90 4.88
C VAL A 42 -12.29 -1.67 5.28
N TYR A 43 -13.26 -1.28 4.45
CA TYR A 43 -14.22 -0.19 4.67
C TYR A 43 -15.44 -0.48 3.77
N PRO A 44 -16.67 -0.06 4.11
CA PRO A 44 -17.85 -0.33 3.28
C PRO A 44 -17.63 -0.03 1.79
N ASN A 45 -17.80 -1.05 0.96
CA ASN A 45 -17.56 -1.03 -0.49
C ASN A 45 -16.10 -0.75 -0.92
N CYS A 46 -15.13 -0.93 -0.03
CA CYS A 46 -13.71 -0.82 -0.31
C CYS A 46 -13.02 -2.16 -0.02
N PHE A 47 -12.60 -2.81 -1.09
CA PHE A 47 -12.02 -4.14 -1.08
C PHE A 47 -10.53 -4.06 -1.38
N VAL A 48 -9.70 -4.74 -0.60
CA VAL A 48 -8.25 -4.69 -0.74
C VAL A 48 -7.68 -6.08 -0.96
N LEU A 49 -6.73 -6.15 -1.89
CA LEU A 49 -5.83 -7.27 -2.06
C LEU A 49 -4.41 -6.77 -1.82
N SER A 50 -3.67 -7.39 -0.91
CA SER A 50 -2.31 -7.00 -0.59
C SER A 50 -1.32 -8.10 -0.94
N SER A 51 -0.20 -7.73 -1.57
CA SER A 51 0.90 -8.66 -1.85
C SER A 51 1.52 -9.21 -0.57
N TYR A 52 1.32 -8.53 0.57
CA TYR A 52 1.75 -8.97 1.89
C TYR A 52 0.92 -10.14 2.44
N ASP A 53 -0.29 -10.38 1.93
CA ASP A 53 -1.14 -11.51 2.33
C ASP A 53 -1.11 -12.62 1.27
N MET A 54 -1.19 -12.23 -0.01
CA MET A 54 -1.22 -13.13 -1.15
C MET A 54 -0.56 -12.45 -2.36
N LEU A 55 0.30 -13.16 -3.10
CA LEU A 55 1.04 -12.60 -4.23
C LEU A 55 0.54 -13.16 -5.59
N PRO A 56 -0.51 -12.59 -6.19
CA PRO A 56 -0.94 -12.90 -7.55
C PRO A 56 0.16 -12.68 -8.60
N ALA A 57 0.04 -13.36 -9.74
CA ALA A 57 0.99 -13.27 -10.85
C ALA A 57 1.24 -11.85 -11.41
N PHE A 58 0.27 -10.93 -11.27
CA PHE A 58 0.42 -9.54 -11.72
C PHE A 58 1.04 -8.61 -10.66
N MET A 59 1.16 -9.06 -9.42
CA MET A 59 1.80 -8.31 -8.33
C MET A 59 3.29 -8.64 -8.22
N GLY A 60 4.03 -7.84 -7.44
CA GLY A 60 5.45 -8.06 -7.17
C GLY A 60 6.38 -7.13 -7.95
N ALA A 61 7.62 -7.58 -8.13
CA ALA A 61 8.74 -6.71 -8.50
C ALA A 61 8.84 -6.48 -10.00
N SER A 62 9.09 -5.23 -10.38
CA SER A 62 9.43 -4.84 -11.75
C SER A 62 10.59 -3.86 -11.77
N GLU A 63 11.64 -4.18 -12.51
CA GLU A 63 12.74 -3.23 -12.76
C GLU A 63 12.27 -2.04 -13.60
N LYS A 64 11.34 -2.28 -14.52
CA LYS A 64 10.78 -1.24 -15.39
C LYS A 64 9.67 -0.52 -14.65
N ARG A 65 9.70 0.82 -14.68
CA ARG A 65 8.61 1.66 -14.17
C ARG A 65 7.31 1.33 -14.92
N PRO A 66 6.24 0.91 -14.21
CA PRO A 66 4.90 0.79 -14.79
C PRO A 66 4.40 2.13 -15.37
N ASN A 67 3.56 2.04 -16.40
CA ASN A 67 2.98 3.23 -17.01
C ASN A 67 1.92 3.86 -16.08
N GLY A 68 1.74 5.18 -16.14
CA GLY A 68 0.67 5.87 -15.42
C GLY A 68 0.89 6.05 -13.91
N LEU A 69 2.06 5.66 -13.38
CA LEU A 69 2.37 5.87 -11.96
C LEU A 69 2.48 7.35 -11.59
N VAL A 70 1.63 7.79 -10.68
CA VAL A 70 1.68 9.10 -10.01
C VAL A 70 2.19 8.88 -8.59
N LYS A 71 3.18 9.67 -8.15
CA LYS A 71 3.72 9.55 -6.79
C LYS A 71 2.70 10.09 -5.79
N LEU A 72 2.46 9.42 -4.67
CA LEU A 72 1.67 9.94 -3.55
C LEU A 72 2.55 10.65 -2.54
N GLY A 73 3.68 10.03 -2.18
CA GLY A 73 4.62 10.59 -1.22
C GLY A 73 5.85 9.70 -1.03
N THR A 74 6.68 10.10 -0.08
CA THR A 74 7.89 9.39 0.34
C THR A 74 7.76 9.04 1.81
N LEU A 75 8.07 7.79 2.13
CA LEU A 75 8.04 7.24 3.48
C LEU A 75 9.47 6.98 3.93
N GLN A 76 9.95 7.72 4.91
CA GLN A 76 11.20 7.42 5.60
C GLN A 76 10.90 6.51 6.77
N HIS A 77 11.59 5.38 6.87
CA HIS A 77 11.34 4.42 7.94
C HIS A 77 12.55 3.53 8.21
N LEU A 78 12.49 2.79 9.32
CA LEU A 78 13.48 1.77 9.61
C LEU A 78 13.17 0.50 8.81
N PHE A 79 14.20 -0.04 8.20
CA PHE A 79 14.20 -1.35 7.58
C PHE A 79 14.83 -2.31 8.58
N THR A 80 13.96 -3.04 9.29
CA THR A 80 14.36 -4.07 10.24
C THR A 80 14.18 -5.42 9.57
N ASP A 81 15.29 -6.07 9.23
CA ASP A 81 15.33 -7.46 8.76
C ASP A 81 16.17 -8.27 9.75
N MET A 82 15.77 -9.51 10.04
CA MET A 82 16.47 -10.39 10.98
C MET A 82 17.93 -10.67 10.56
N PHE A 83 18.26 -10.51 9.27
CA PHE A 83 19.62 -10.69 8.76
C PHE A 83 20.50 -9.45 8.94
N LEU A 84 19.92 -8.28 9.22
CA LEU A 84 20.66 -7.05 9.43
C LEU A 84 21.05 -6.95 10.90
N GLN A 85 22.34 -6.75 11.17
CA GLN A 85 22.84 -6.55 12.54
C GLN A 85 22.45 -5.18 13.11
N ASN A 86 22.04 -4.24 12.26
CA ASN A 86 21.64 -2.88 12.63
C ASN A 86 20.41 -2.46 11.82
N ASP A 87 19.55 -1.63 12.42
CA ASP A 87 18.47 -0.98 11.69
C ASP A 87 19.05 -0.01 10.66
N ILE A 88 18.51 -0.07 9.43
CA ILE A 88 18.88 0.85 8.37
C ILE A 88 17.71 1.80 8.11
N THR A 89 17.97 3.10 8.08
CA THR A 89 16.96 4.05 7.60
C THR A 89 16.88 4.00 6.09
N VAL A 90 15.67 3.80 5.57
CA VAL A 90 15.40 3.71 4.13
C VAL A 90 14.31 4.69 3.76
N SER A 91 14.25 5.02 2.47
CA SER A 91 13.20 5.85 1.87
C SER A 91 12.41 5.04 0.86
N THR A 92 11.10 5.00 1.03
CA THR A 92 10.16 4.27 0.17
C THR A 92 9.25 5.25 -0.52
N ASP A 93 9.41 5.38 -1.84
CA ASP A 93 8.49 6.14 -2.66
C ASP A 93 7.21 5.33 -2.89
N ILE A 94 6.05 5.94 -2.69
CA ILE A 94 4.75 5.31 -2.91
C ILE A 94 4.10 5.94 -4.14
N TYR A 95 3.65 5.10 -5.06
CA TYR A 95 3.02 5.45 -6.32
C TYR A 95 1.63 4.83 -6.42
N ILE A 96 0.76 5.47 -7.18
CA ILE A 96 -0.59 4.99 -7.50
C ILE A 96 -0.84 5.04 -9.01
N SER A 97 -1.63 4.09 -9.51
CA SER A 97 -2.24 4.08 -10.85
C SER A 97 -3.58 3.36 -10.82
N THR A 98 -4.30 3.34 -11.94
CA THR A 98 -5.46 2.46 -12.15
C THR A 98 -5.02 1.07 -12.63
N HIS A 99 -5.81 0.04 -12.36
CA HIS A 99 -5.57 -1.34 -12.80
C HIS A 99 -6.81 -1.87 -13.53
N GLU A 100 -6.75 -1.86 -14.87
CA GLU A 100 -7.81 -2.26 -15.82
C GLU A 100 -9.11 -1.43 -15.75
N TYR A 101 -9.60 -1.09 -14.55
CA TYR A 101 -10.84 -0.35 -14.30
C TYR A 101 -10.58 0.96 -13.53
N ASN A 102 -11.41 1.98 -13.75
CA ASN A 102 -11.24 3.31 -13.14
C ASN A 102 -11.43 3.33 -11.61
N ASN A 103 -12.16 2.35 -11.07
CA ASN A 103 -12.42 2.19 -9.64
C ASN A 103 -11.54 1.12 -8.98
N VAL A 104 -10.51 0.63 -9.70
CA VAL A 104 -9.52 -0.30 -9.18
C VAL A 104 -8.15 0.38 -9.25
N PHE A 105 -7.55 0.61 -8.08
CA PHE A 105 -6.27 1.27 -7.93
C PHE A 105 -5.16 0.29 -7.59
N ALA A 106 -3.98 0.53 -8.14
CA ALA A 106 -2.74 -0.19 -7.85
C ALA A 106 -1.78 0.73 -7.11
N LEU A 107 -1.30 0.31 -5.94
CA LEU A 107 -0.18 0.94 -5.27
C LEU A 107 1.11 0.19 -5.55
N HIS A 108 2.11 0.96 -5.96
CA HIS A 108 3.48 0.50 -6.13
C HIS A 108 4.39 1.21 -5.15
N ILE A 109 5.36 0.48 -4.60
CA ILE A 109 6.41 1.07 -3.79
C ILE A 109 7.76 0.92 -4.47
N LYS A 110 8.68 1.82 -4.16
CA LYS A 110 10.07 1.68 -4.57
C LYS A 110 10.98 2.17 -3.45
N THR A 111 11.76 1.24 -2.92
CA THR A 111 12.56 1.46 -1.71
C THR A 111 14.02 1.71 -2.05
N TYR A 112 14.65 2.65 -1.37
CA TYR A 112 16.05 3.04 -1.56
C TYR A 112 16.70 3.25 -0.19
N GLY A 113 17.99 2.91 -0.07
CA GLY A 113 18.80 3.23 1.12
C GLY A 113 20.28 3.24 0.77
N GLU A 114 21.01 4.26 1.19
CA GLU A 114 22.44 4.44 0.86
C GLU A 114 23.28 3.25 1.35
N SER A 115 22.97 2.73 2.54
CA SER A 115 23.64 1.57 3.13
C SER A 115 23.08 0.22 2.68
N MET A 116 22.02 0.18 1.86
CA MET A 116 21.53 -1.11 1.34
C MET A 116 22.55 -1.78 0.41
N GLY A 117 23.29 -1.00 -0.40
CA GLY A 117 24.35 -1.55 -1.24
C GLY A 117 25.58 -2.03 -0.47
N GLU A 118 25.79 -1.51 0.75
CA GLU A 118 26.87 -1.96 1.64
C GLU A 118 26.53 -3.24 2.39
N VAL A 119 25.24 -3.47 2.63
CA VAL A 119 24.78 -4.67 3.36
C VAL A 119 24.29 -5.78 2.43
N MET A 120 23.86 -5.42 1.22
CA MET A 120 23.42 -6.34 0.19
C MET A 120 24.12 -6.00 -1.12
N ASP A 121 25.20 -6.73 -1.40
CA ASP A 121 25.86 -6.70 -2.70
C ASP A 121 24.79 -6.94 -3.80
N ASP A 122 24.80 -6.07 -4.82
CA ASP A 122 23.86 -6.04 -5.95
C ASP A 122 22.42 -5.53 -5.69
N TYR A 123 22.15 -4.85 -4.56
CA TYR A 123 20.84 -4.22 -4.35
C TYR A 123 20.46 -3.23 -5.46
N LYS A 124 19.33 -3.50 -6.11
CA LYS A 124 18.71 -2.60 -7.09
C LYS A 124 17.25 -2.32 -6.72
N PRO A 125 16.88 -1.04 -6.51
CA PRO A 125 15.50 -0.64 -6.29
C PRO A 125 14.58 -1.06 -7.44
N THR A 126 13.53 -1.82 -7.13
CA THR A 126 12.46 -2.22 -8.06
C THR A 126 11.16 -1.49 -7.75
N PHE A 127 10.27 -1.41 -8.74
CA PHE A 127 8.87 -1.02 -8.50
C PHE A 127 8.09 -2.27 -8.10
N ASP A 128 7.66 -2.30 -6.85
CA ASP A 128 6.98 -3.44 -6.25
C ASP A 128 5.48 -3.14 -6.20
N TYR A 129 4.66 -3.91 -6.91
CA TYR A 129 3.20 -3.82 -6.84
C TYR A 129 2.71 -4.52 -5.57
N VAL A 130 2.23 -3.75 -4.60
CA VAL A 130 1.96 -4.24 -3.24
C VAL A 130 0.52 -4.20 -2.77
N GLN A 131 -0.36 -3.41 -3.41
CA GLN A 131 -1.76 -3.32 -3.00
C GLN A 131 -2.67 -2.98 -4.17
N THR A 132 -3.72 -3.77 -4.37
CA THR A 132 -4.87 -3.41 -5.20
C THR A 132 -6.02 -2.98 -4.30
N THR A 133 -6.67 -1.85 -4.61
CA THR A 133 -7.86 -1.37 -3.90
C THR A 133 -9.00 -1.19 -4.88
N PHE A 134 -10.13 -1.84 -4.62
CA PHE A 134 -11.33 -1.81 -5.44
C PHE A 134 -12.46 -1.10 -4.68
N PHE A 135 -12.99 -0.03 -5.28
CA PHE A 135 -14.14 0.69 -4.77
C PHE A 135 -15.42 0.25 -5.51
N ARG A 136 -16.20 -0.60 -4.86
CA ARG A 136 -17.49 -1.09 -5.37
C ARG A 136 -18.53 0.05 -5.30
N ASP A 137 -19.40 0.14 -6.30
CA ASP A 137 -20.47 1.15 -6.41
C ASP A 137 -20.03 2.63 -6.51
N ALA A 138 -18.74 2.89 -6.74
CA ALA A 138 -18.27 4.20 -7.21
C ALA A 138 -18.58 4.37 -8.71
N ASN A 139 -19.87 4.36 -9.06
CA ASN A 139 -20.39 4.27 -10.42
C ASN A 139 -20.23 5.56 -11.26
N SER A 140 -19.52 6.57 -10.77
CA SER A 140 -19.16 7.75 -11.56
C SER A 140 -17.66 7.97 -11.51
N ASP A 141 -17.04 8.21 -12.66
CA ASP A 141 -15.60 8.50 -12.78
C ASP A 141 -15.16 9.62 -11.82
N GLU A 142 -16.03 10.60 -11.56
CA GLU A 142 -15.82 11.69 -10.60
C GLU A 142 -15.65 11.20 -9.14
N ARG A 143 -16.39 10.16 -8.70
CA ARG A 143 -16.29 9.66 -7.31
C ARG A 143 -14.98 8.95 -7.03
N CYS A 144 -14.34 8.42 -8.07
CA CYS A 144 -13.04 7.75 -8.00
C CYS A 144 -11.88 8.71 -8.31
N SER A 145 -12.13 9.97 -8.62
CA SER A 145 -11.07 10.94 -8.87
C SER A 145 -10.30 11.21 -7.57
N LEU A 146 -9.02 10.84 -7.54
CA LEU A 146 -8.16 10.99 -6.36
C LEU A 146 -7.87 12.46 -6.01
N SER A 147 -7.93 13.35 -6.99
CA SER A 147 -7.77 14.80 -6.77
C SER A 147 -9.05 15.43 -6.20
N GLU A 148 -10.23 14.93 -6.60
CA GLU A 148 -11.52 15.42 -6.10
C GLU A 148 -11.91 14.77 -4.77
N ASN A 149 -11.40 13.56 -4.51
CA ASN A 149 -11.61 12.80 -3.29
C ASN A 149 -10.29 12.29 -2.69
N PRO A 150 -9.47 13.18 -2.09
CA PRO A 150 -8.19 12.79 -1.49
C PRO A 150 -8.30 11.83 -0.32
N LYS A 151 -9.50 11.67 0.26
CA LYS A 151 -9.76 10.67 1.31
C LYS A 151 -9.55 9.25 0.80
N LEU A 152 -9.74 8.99 -0.50
CA LEU A 152 -9.44 7.69 -1.11
C LEU A 152 -7.93 7.37 -1.00
N SER A 153 -7.09 8.34 -1.37
CA SER A 153 -5.63 8.20 -1.25
C SER A 153 -5.20 8.00 0.21
N ALA A 154 -5.78 8.76 1.14
CA ALA A 154 -5.51 8.61 2.56
C ALA A 154 -5.91 7.23 3.09
N LEU A 155 -7.11 6.74 2.75
CA LEU A 155 -7.57 5.40 3.13
C LEU A 155 -6.64 4.31 2.58
N MET A 156 -6.28 4.39 1.30
CA MET A 156 -5.36 3.43 0.68
C MET A 156 -3.99 3.41 1.36
N LEU A 157 -3.47 4.57 1.77
CA LEU A 157 -2.21 4.69 2.52
C LEU A 157 -2.33 4.13 3.94
N TYR A 158 -3.45 4.35 4.64
CA TYR A 158 -3.67 3.74 5.95
C TYR A 158 -3.61 2.21 5.90
N VAL A 159 -4.27 1.64 4.90
CA VAL A 159 -4.27 0.19 4.70
C VAL A 159 -2.88 -0.31 4.31
N LEU A 160 -2.18 0.40 3.42
CA LEU A 160 -0.82 0.03 3.01
C LEU A 160 0.13 0.00 4.21
N PHE A 161 0.16 1.05 5.02
CA PHE A 161 1.02 1.14 6.20
C PHE A 161 0.66 0.11 7.27
N TYR A 162 -0.62 -0.23 7.40
CA TYR A 162 -1.04 -1.34 8.24
C TYR A 162 -0.49 -2.69 7.73
N LYS A 163 -0.66 -2.99 6.44
CA LYS A 163 -0.17 -4.24 5.82
C LYS A 163 1.37 -4.34 5.82
N MET A 164 2.05 -3.20 5.72
CA MET A 164 3.52 -3.08 5.88
C MET A 164 3.99 -3.25 7.33
N GLU A 165 3.09 -3.20 8.32
CA GLU A 165 3.42 -3.19 9.75
C GLU A 165 4.38 -2.08 10.17
N ILE A 166 4.37 -0.96 9.44
CA ILE A 166 5.39 0.09 9.60
C ILE A 166 5.26 0.84 10.93
N TYR A 167 4.07 0.79 11.51
CA TYR A 167 3.72 1.40 12.79
C TYR A 167 4.44 0.79 14.00
N HIS A 168 5.10 -0.37 13.85
CA HIS A 168 6.01 -0.88 14.88
C HIS A 168 7.38 -0.18 14.88
N THR A 169 7.63 0.69 13.91
CA THR A 169 8.89 1.43 13.77
C THR A 169 8.63 2.94 13.76
N LYS A 170 9.70 3.72 13.91
CA LYS A 170 9.62 5.16 13.63
C LYS A 170 9.56 5.37 12.12
N PHE A 171 8.54 6.09 11.67
CA PHE A 171 8.42 6.50 10.28
C PHE A 171 7.99 7.97 10.15
N LEU A 172 8.29 8.55 8.99
CA LEU A 172 7.85 9.86 8.57
C LEU A 172 7.32 9.75 7.14
N PHE A 173 6.14 10.28 6.90
CA PHE A 173 5.56 10.34 5.56
C PHE A 173 5.49 11.79 5.08
N GLU A 174 6.06 12.04 3.90
CA GLU A 174 6.05 13.34 3.23
C GLU A 174 5.25 13.23 1.92
N PRO A 175 4.14 13.96 1.78
CA PRO A 175 3.39 14.01 0.53
C PRO A 175 4.25 14.53 -0.62
N SER A 176 3.99 14.01 -1.82
CA SER A 176 4.65 14.51 -3.03
C SER A 176 3.93 15.72 -3.61
N SER A 177 4.59 16.44 -4.53
CA SER A 177 4.01 17.59 -5.23
C SER A 177 3.09 17.23 -6.40
N SER A 178 2.75 15.96 -6.60
CA SER A 178 1.75 15.55 -7.59
C SER A 178 0.35 15.97 -7.14
N ASP A 179 -0.63 16.03 -8.05
CA ASP A 179 -2.01 16.38 -7.68
C ASP A 179 -2.57 15.50 -6.54
N PRO A 180 -2.62 14.15 -6.64
CA PRO A 180 -3.15 13.32 -5.55
C PRO A 180 -2.26 13.33 -4.29
N GLY A 181 -0.97 13.63 -4.41
CA GLY A 181 -0.08 13.77 -3.26
C GLY A 181 -0.32 15.08 -2.52
N ASN A 182 -0.42 16.20 -3.24
CA ASN A 182 -0.62 17.54 -2.70
C ASN A 182 -2.02 17.74 -2.12
N CYS A 183 -3.00 16.93 -2.56
CA CYS A 183 -4.35 16.93 -2.00
C CYS A 183 -4.46 16.15 -0.67
N LEU A 184 -3.41 15.44 -0.21
CA LEU A 184 -3.44 14.77 1.09
C LEU A 184 -3.50 15.81 2.23
N GLU A 185 -4.52 15.68 3.08
CA GLU A 185 -4.78 16.66 4.11
C GLU A 185 -3.69 16.66 5.22
N PRO A 186 -3.30 17.82 5.76
CA PRO A 186 -2.39 17.89 6.91
C PRO A 186 -2.90 17.12 8.14
N SER A 187 -4.22 17.02 8.30
CA SER A 187 -4.88 16.21 9.34
C SER A 187 -4.49 14.74 9.23
N PHE A 188 -4.51 14.17 8.01
CA PHE A 188 -4.07 12.80 7.74
C PHE A 188 -2.60 12.60 8.14
N ILE A 189 -1.71 13.51 7.74
CA ILE A 189 -0.27 13.40 8.04
C ILE A 189 -0.02 13.43 9.54
N SER A 190 -0.69 14.34 10.26
CA SER A 190 -0.53 14.46 11.70
C SER A 190 -1.14 13.30 12.49
N SER A 191 -2.17 12.62 11.96
CA SER A 191 -2.76 11.44 12.61
C SER A 191 -1.97 10.16 12.40
N LEU A 192 -1.09 10.06 11.40
CA LEU A 192 -0.29 8.85 11.14
C LEU A 192 0.51 8.36 12.36
N ALA A 193 0.96 9.29 13.22
CA ALA A 193 1.75 8.96 14.41
C ALA A 193 0.98 8.14 15.47
N THR A 194 -0.35 8.29 15.54
CA THR A 194 -1.19 7.68 16.58
C THR A 194 -2.31 6.80 16.01
N PHE A 195 -2.53 6.83 14.69
CA PHE A 195 -3.63 6.09 14.06
C PHE A 195 -3.55 4.59 14.32
N TYR A 196 -2.36 4.00 14.43
CA TYR A 196 -2.22 2.55 14.63
C TYR A 196 -2.17 2.13 16.09
N GLU A 197 -2.23 3.07 17.03
CA GLU A 197 -2.34 2.74 18.46
C GLU A 197 -3.60 1.90 18.69
N ASP A 198 -3.44 0.81 19.43
CA ASP A 198 -4.52 -0.12 19.79
C ASP A 198 -5.20 -0.83 18.60
N ILE A 199 -4.53 -0.96 17.44
CA ILE A 199 -4.98 -1.85 16.36
C ILE A 199 -4.16 -3.15 16.41
N ASN A 200 -4.84 -4.27 16.66
CA ASN A 200 -4.25 -5.61 16.75
C ASN A 200 -4.70 -6.54 15.62
N ASP A 201 -5.84 -6.23 14.99
CA ASP A 201 -6.42 -7.03 13.91
C ASP A 201 -7.17 -6.18 12.86
N SER A 202 -7.63 -6.85 11.80
CA SER A 202 -8.37 -6.26 10.69
C SER A 202 -9.70 -5.62 11.11
N ASP A 203 -10.38 -6.18 12.11
CA ASP A 203 -11.68 -5.71 12.56
C ASP A 203 -11.53 -4.37 13.30
N GLU A 204 -10.48 -4.25 14.13
CA GLU A 204 -10.11 -2.99 14.79
C GLU A 204 -9.67 -1.92 13.78
N LEU A 205 -8.92 -2.30 12.74
CA LEU A 205 -8.57 -1.40 11.63
C LEU A 205 -9.83 -0.87 10.95
N GLN A 206 -10.76 -1.76 10.58
CA GLN A 206 -12.01 -1.39 9.91
C GLN A 206 -12.82 -0.42 10.77
N GLN A 207 -12.97 -0.69 12.07
CA GLN A 207 -13.68 0.20 13.00
C GLN A 207 -13.02 1.57 13.12
N LYS A 208 -11.67 1.63 13.10
CA LYS A 208 -10.95 2.90 13.18
C LYS A 208 -11.06 3.69 11.88
N LEU A 209 -10.96 3.03 10.74
CA LEU A 209 -11.20 3.63 9.42
C LEU A 209 -12.62 4.21 9.31
N LEU A 210 -13.65 3.49 9.80
CA LEU A 210 -15.03 3.98 9.86
C LEU A 210 -15.17 5.28 10.68
N LYS A 211 -14.45 5.40 11.80
CA LYS A 211 -14.45 6.61 12.63
C LYS A 211 -13.69 7.75 11.98
N THR A 212 -12.58 7.46 11.31
CA THR A 212 -11.74 8.45 10.63
C THR A 212 -12.40 8.97 9.35
N PHE A 213 -13.14 8.11 8.66
CA PHE A 213 -13.88 8.43 7.44
C PHE A 213 -15.37 8.10 7.62
N PRO A 214 -16.15 8.93 8.33
CA PRO A 214 -17.59 8.68 8.51
C PRO A 214 -18.33 8.57 7.16
N SER A 215 -17.85 9.27 6.14
CA SER A 215 -18.32 9.16 4.76
C SER A 215 -17.17 9.33 3.76
N LEU A 216 -16.91 8.26 3.00
CA LEU A 216 -15.89 8.24 1.95
C LEU A 216 -16.42 8.77 0.60
N PHE A 217 -17.71 8.56 0.32
CA PHE A 217 -18.37 8.88 -0.96
C PHE A 217 -19.46 9.95 -0.86
N GLU A 218 -19.58 10.64 0.27
CA GLU A 218 -20.45 11.81 0.34
C GLU A 218 -19.79 12.96 -0.43
N ASN A 219 -20.29 13.18 -1.64
CA ASN A 219 -20.05 14.41 -2.36
C ASN A 219 -20.58 15.59 -1.55
N ASN A 220 -19.83 16.69 -1.62
CA ASN A 220 -20.33 18.04 -1.43
C ASN A 220 -21.68 18.23 -2.13
N ALA A 221 -22.77 18.00 -1.41
CA ALA A 221 -24.08 18.53 -1.75
C ALA A 221 -24.13 20.00 -1.32
N ALA A 222 -23.23 20.81 -1.88
CA ALA A 222 -23.18 22.26 -1.84
C ALA A 222 -22.13 22.61 -2.90
N ILE A 223 -22.45 23.22 -4.03
CA ILE A 223 -23.21 24.47 -4.25
C ILE A 223 -23.89 24.40 -5.62
#